data_AF-A0A967VTS1-F1
#
_entry.id   AF-A0A967VTS1-F1
#
_cell.length_a   1.000
_cell.length_b   1.000
_cell.length_c   1.000
_cell.angle_alpha   90.00
_cell.angle_beta   90.00
_cell.angle_gamma   90.00
#
_symmetry.space_group_name_H-M   'P 1'
#
loop_
_entity.id
_entity.type
_entity.pdbx_description
1 polymer ?
#
loop_
_entity_poly.entity_id
_entity_poly.type
_entity_poly.pdbx_seq_one_letter_code
_entity_poly.pdbx_strand_id
1 'polypeptide(L)'
;MVRPTVQAGAYVFHVDRRGARQTWTVDGVVGGGHMVGGGTQGFLTRADDGTVRFLPFDWSRTDGVWFCNTGTRPDTGWVPITRDMRLADCGDWPPRRIMGHHPRFANCQECHGSQIRVAFDSVARAYRTDWTTLTVNCESCHGPARRHVERMRAGDGGPDIGLSSLAMLDTDASLRVCFRCHALKDAVRPGWLPGAGLE
;
A
#
# COMPACT_ATOMS: atom_id res chain seq x y z
N MET A 1 -25.88 2.40 2.58
CA MET A 1 -25.62 1.91 1.21
C MET A 1 -24.30 2.50 0.74
N VAL A 2 -23.45 1.71 0.08
CA VAL A 2 -22.20 2.20 -0.54
C VAL A 2 -22.34 2.07 -2.05
N ARG A 3 -22.03 3.11 -2.81
CA ARG A 3 -22.12 3.14 -4.27
C ARG A 3 -20.85 3.72 -4.88
N PRO A 4 -20.02 2.92 -5.56
CA PRO A 4 -18.93 3.45 -6.36
C PRO A 4 -19.48 4.08 -7.65
N THR A 5 -18.94 5.23 -8.05
CA THR A 5 -19.25 5.91 -9.32
C THR A 5 -17.98 6.54 -9.90
N VAL A 6 -18.04 6.99 -11.15
CA VAL A 6 -17.00 7.81 -11.77
C VAL A 6 -17.58 9.21 -11.99
N GLN A 7 -16.90 10.24 -11.50
CA GLN A 7 -17.30 11.64 -11.62
C GLN A 7 -16.11 12.47 -12.08
N ALA A 8 -16.25 13.16 -13.22
CA ALA A 8 -15.19 13.97 -13.82
C ALA A 8 -13.83 13.26 -13.95
N GLY A 9 -13.85 11.95 -14.24
CA GLY A 9 -12.64 11.11 -14.36
C GLY A 9 -12.07 10.57 -13.05
N ALA A 10 -12.64 10.94 -11.89
CA ALA A 10 -12.27 10.39 -10.58
C ALA A 10 -13.23 9.28 -10.13
N TYR A 11 -12.70 8.24 -9.49
CA TYR A 11 -13.53 7.24 -8.81
C TYR A 11 -14.00 7.80 -7.46
N VAL A 12 -15.27 7.57 -7.13
CA VAL A 12 -15.92 8.16 -5.96
C VAL A 12 -16.81 7.14 -5.27
N PHE A 13 -16.68 6.99 -3.96
CA PHE A 13 -17.59 6.18 -3.14
C PHE A 13 -18.60 7.07 -2.43
N HIS A 14 -19.89 6.87 -2.74
CA HIS A 14 -20.99 7.49 -1.98
C HIS A 14 -21.47 6.54 -0.90
N VAL A 15 -21.52 7.04 0.34
CA VAL A 15 -21.98 6.30 1.50
C VAL A 15 -23.20 6.98 2.09
N ASP A 16 -24.34 6.34 1.95
CA ASP A 16 -25.61 6.76 2.53
C ASP A 16 -25.84 6.07 3.88
N ARG A 17 -25.93 6.84 4.96
CA ARG A 17 -26.16 6.34 6.32
C ARG A 17 -27.08 7.27 7.10
N ARG A 18 -28.20 6.75 7.62
CA ARG A 18 -29.12 7.46 8.52
C ARG A 18 -29.53 8.85 8.01
N GLY A 19 -29.82 8.97 6.71
CA GLY A 19 -30.21 10.24 6.08
C GLY A 19 -29.06 11.19 5.73
N ALA A 20 -27.81 10.87 6.11
CA ALA A 20 -26.64 11.62 5.69
C ALA A 20 -25.91 10.90 4.55
N ARG A 21 -25.46 11.66 3.56
CA ARG A 21 -24.60 11.18 2.47
C ARG A 21 -23.17 11.68 2.70
N GLN A 22 -22.23 10.75 2.72
CA GLN A 22 -20.79 11.02 2.72
C GLN A 22 -20.22 10.61 1.37
N THR A 23 -19.20 11.33 0.90
CA THR A 23 -18.56 11.07 -0.38
C THR A 23 -17.06 11.00 -0.16
N TRP A 24 -16.43 9.96 -0.71
CA TRP A 24 -15.00 9.74 -0.63
C TRP A 24 -14.42 9.65 -2.03
N THR A 25 -13.60 10.64 -2.39
CA THR A 25 -12.86 10.63 -3.65
C THR A 25 -11.67 9.68 -3.52
N VAL A 26 -11.41 8.91 -4.58
CA VAL A 26 -10.23 8.07 -4.69
C VAL A 26 -9.07 8.90 -5.22
N ASP A 27 -8.06 9.10 -4.39
CA ASP A 27 -6.83 9.84 -4.68
C ASP A 27 -5.68 8.91 -5.13
N GLY A 28 -5.83 7.60 -4.94
CA GLY A 28 -4.83 6.61 -5.33
C GLY A 28 -5.38 5.18 -5.28
N VAL A 29 -4.75 4.30 -6.06
CA VAL A 29 -5.07 2.87 -6.11
C VAL A 29 -3.78 2.09 -5.92
N VAL A 30 -3.78 1.16 -4.96
CA VAL A 30 -2.69 0.21 -4.71
C VAL A 30 -3.12 -1.15 -5.22
N GLY A 31 -2.22 -1.83 -5.95
CA GLY A 31 -2.53 -3.11 -6.58
C GLY A 31 -3.07 -2.94 -8.00
N GLY A 32 -2.20 -3.15 -8.99
CA GLY A 32 -2.55 -3.03 -10.41
C GLY A 32 -3.21 -4.28 -11.01
N GLY A 33 -3.30 -5.37 -10.25
CA GLY A 33 -3.77 -6.67 -10.75
C GLY A 33 -2.94 -7.26 -11.87
N HIS A 34 -1.62 -7.06 -11.78
CA HIS A 34 -0.65 -7.56 -12.75
C HIS A 34 -0.15 -8.98 -12.43
N MET A 35 -0.52 -9.57 -11.28
CA MET A 35 -0.13 -10.93 -10.94
C MET A 35 -1.22 -11.91 -11.36
N VAL A 36 -0.84 -12.99 -12.03
CA VAL A 36 -1.74 -14.11 -12.31
C VAL A 36 -2.19 -14.72 -10.98
N GLY A 37 -3.49 -14.67 -10.68
CA GLY A 37 -4.05 -15.10 -9.39
C GLY A 37 -3.96 -14.06 -8.26
N GLY A 38 -3.36 -12.88 -8.49
CA GLY A 38 -3.22 -11.81 -7.50
C GLY A 38 -3.56 -10.46 -8.10
N GLY A 39 -4.80 -10.00 -7.90
CA GLY A 39 -5.26 -8.74 -8.46
C GLY A 39 -6.30 -8.00 -7.66
N THR A 40 -6.02 -7.87 -6.37
CA THR A 40 -6.76 -6.99 -5.49
C THR A 40 -6.35 -5.54 -5.71
N GLN A 41 -7.31 -4.63 -5.56
CA GLN A 41 -7.12 -3.19 -5.61
C GLN A 41 -7.61 -2.60 -4.31
N GLY A 42 -6.72 -1.90 -3.61
CA GLY A 42 -7.05 -1.05 -2.48
C GLY A 42 -7.11 0.40 -2.91
N PHE A 43 -8.04 1.15 -2.31
CA PHE A 43 -8.30 2.54 -2.70
C PHE A 43 -7.91 3.48 -1.57
N LEU A 44 -7.40 4.64 -1.93
CA LEU A 44 -6.89 5.65 -1.00
C LEU A 44 -7.69 6.93 -1.15
N THR A 45 -7.87 7.64 -0.05
CA THR A 45 -8.53 8.96 -0.01
C THR A 45 -7.71 9.93 0.84
N ARG A 46 -7.68 11.20 0.45
CA ARG A 46 -7.10 12.28 1.24
C ARG A 46 -8.10 12.73 2.30
N ALA A 47 -7.64 12.82 3.54
CA ALA A 47 -8.43 13.32 4.66
C ALA A 47 -8.15 14.82 4.89
N ASP A 48 -9.07 15.48 5.58
CA ASP A 48 -8.99 16.92 5.88
C ASP A 48 -7.78 17.30 6.75
N ASP A 49 -7.25 16.34 7.52
CA ASP A 49 -6.03 16.53 8.31
C ASP A 49 -4.73 16.42 7.49
N GLY A 50 -4.86 16.23 6.17
CA GLY A 50 -3.77 16.13 5.20
C GLY A 50 -3.11 14.75 5.10
N THR A 51 -3.55 13.78 5.91
CA THR A 51 -3.17 12.37 5.72
C THR A 51 -3.85 11.76 4.50
N VAL A 52 -3.25 10.72 3.94
CA VAL A 52 -3.93 9.82 2.98
C VAL A 52 -4.23 8.50 3.66
N ARG A 53 -5.42 7.95 3.46
CA ARG A 53 -5.93 6.79 4.20
C ARG A 53 -6.56 5.77 3.28
N PHE A 54 -6.48 4.50 3.67
CA PHE A 54 -7.18 3.43 2.96
C PHE A 54 -8.68 3.54 3.16
N LEU A 55 -9.42 3.43 2.06
CA LEU A 55 -10.83 3.13 2.07
C LEU A 55 -11.02 1.66 2.49
N PRO A 56 -12.09 1.34 3.23
CA PRO A 56 -12.30 -0.01 3.75
C PRO A 56 -12.95 -0.95 2.74
N PHE A 57 -12.87 -0.65 1.45
CA PHE A 57 -13.45 -1.47 0.38
C PHE A 57 -12.35 -1.77 -0.60
N ASP A 58 -12.09 -3.05 -0.82
CA ASP A 58 -11.10 -3.54 -1.78
C ASP A 58 -11.83 -4.28 -2.90
N TRP A 59 -11.23 -4.31 -4.09
CA TRP A 59 -11.81 -4.96 -5.27
C TRP A 59 -10.91 -6.10 -5.77
N SER A 60 -11.46 -7.31 -5.92
CA SER A 60 -10.76 -8.40 -6.61
C SER A 60 -11.07 -8.32 -8.10
N ARG A 61 -10.06 -8.03 -8.92
CA ARG A 61 -10.20 -8.04 -10.39
C ARG A 61 -10.44 -9.44 -10.94
N THR A 62 -9.86 -10.45 -10.30
CA THR A 62 -9.98 -11.85 -10.73
C THR A 62 -11.38 -12.38 -10.47
N ASP A 63 -11.90 -12.14 -9.26
CA ASP A 63 -13.18 -12.72 -8.83
C ASP A 63 -14.38 -11.81 -9.14
N GLY A 64 -14.12 -10.55 -9.51
CA GLY A 64 -15.17 -9.56 -9.76
C GLY A 64 -15.98 -9.23 -8.50
N VAL A 65 -15.34 -9.26 -7.33
CA VAL A 65 -16.01 -9.09 -6.03
C VAL A 65 -15.41 -7.96 -5.20
N TRP A 66 -16.28 -7.22 -4.52
CA TRP A 66 -15.90 -6.28 -3.46
C TRP A 66 -15.73 -7.02 -2.15
N PHE A 67 -14.66 -6.73 -1.42
CA PHE A 67 -14.36 -7.34 -0.14
C PHE A 67 -13.81 -6.29 0.83
N CYS A 68 -13.78 -6.60 2.13
CA CYS A 68 -13.11 -5.76 3.12
C CYS A 68 -12.40 -6.60 4.18
N ASN A 69 -11.38 -6.02 4.81
CA ASN A 69 -10.79 -6.58 6.02
C ASN A 69 -11.74 -6.38 7.21
N THR A 70 -12.07 -7.46 7.89
CA THR A 70 -12.84 -7.51 9.15
C THR A 70 -11.95 -7.93 10.33
N GLY A 71 -10.69 -8.30 10.11
CA GLY A 71 -9.72 -8.74 11.13
C GLY A 71 -9.66 -7.88 12.41
N THR A 72 -9.87 -6.56 12.30
CA THR A 72 -9.81 -5.66 13.47
C THR A 72 -11.11 -5.53 14.27
N ARG A 73 -12.23 -6.17 13.88
CA ARG A 73 -13.47 -6.15 14.68
C ARG A 73 -14.14 -7.52 14.80
N PRO A 74 -14.78 -8.10 13.76
CA PRO A 74 -15.31 -9.45 13.87
C PRO A 74 -14.21 -10.53 13.80
N ASP A 75 -12.97 -10.14 13.46
CA ASP A 75 -11.79 -11.01 13.40
C ASP A 75 -11.91 -12.20 12.43
N THR A 76 -12.55 -11.96 11.28
CA THR A 76 -12.79 -12.99 10.25
C THR A 76 -11.91 -12.84 9.00
N GLY A 77 -10.87 -12.01 9.06
CA GLY A 77 -9.93 -11.82 7.95
C GLY A 77 -10.45 -10.91 6.84
N TRP A 78 -10.20 -11.26 5.57
CA TRP A 78 -10.75 -10.54 4.41
C TRP A 78 -11.93 -11.34 3.84
N VAL A 79 -13.10 -10.70 3.77
CA VAL A 79 -14.34 -11.36 3.35
C VAL A 79 -15.11 -10.55 2.29
N PRO A 80 -15.82 -11.20 1.36
CA PRO A 80 -16.70 -10.52 0.41
C PRO A 80 -17.75 -9.66 1.14
N ILE A 81 -18.00 -8.46 0.60
CA ILE A 81 -19.02 -7.55 1.13
C ILE A 81 -20.41 -8.07 0.73
N THR A 82 -21.28 -8.27 1.72
CA THR A 82 -22.67 -8.67 1.52
C THR A 82 -23.64 -7.52 1.80
N ARG A 83 -24.91 -7.67 1.43
CA ARG A 83 -25.94 -6.64 1.69
C ARG A 83 -26.22 -6.45 3.19
N ASP A 84 -26.09 -7.51 3.98
CA ASP A 84 -26.40 -7.50 5.41
C ASP A 84 -25.20 -7.10 6.28
N MET A 85 -24.01 -7.03 5.68
CA MET A 85 -22.80 -6.60 6.37
C MET A 85 -22.94 -5.16 6.86
N ARG A 86 -22.65 -4.94 8.14
CA ARG A 86 -22.64 -3.57 8.66
C ARG A 86 -21.36 -2.94 8.18
N LEU A 87 -21.46 -1.67 7.79
CA LEU A 87 -20.28 -0.91 7.39
C LEU A 87 -19.24 -0.81 8.53
N ALA A 88 -19.70 -0.85 9.77
CA ALA A 88 -18.86 -0.92 10.96
C ALA A 88 -18.23 -2.30 11.21
N ASP A 89 -18.43 -3.31 10.36
CA ASP A 89 -17.72 -4.58 10.44
C ASP A 89 -16.41 -4.52 9.64
N CYS A 90 -16.36 -3.70 8.58
CA CYS A 90 -15.12 -3.42 7.87
C CYS A 90 -14.17 -2.61 8.77
N GLY A 91 -13.00 -3.19 9.03
CA GLY A 91 -12.02 -2.72 9.99
C GLY A 91 -11.68 -1.26 9.81
N ASP A 92 -11.28 -0.88 8.59
CA ASP A 92 -10.85 0.48 8.24
C ASP A 92 -12.00 1.49 8.11
N TRP A 93 -13.24 1.19 8.55
CA TRP A 93 -14.36 2.12 8.48
C TRP A 93 -14.62 2.91 9.79
N PRO A 94 -14.66 4.26 9.80
CA PRO A 94 -14.33 5.15 8.69
C PRO A 94 -12.83 5.12 8.38
N PRO A 95 -12.40 5.58 7.18
CA PRO A 95 -11.01 5.57 6.75
C PRO A 95 -10.07 6.07 7.85
N ARG A 96 -9.30 5.14 8.43
CA ARG A 96 -8.44 5.38 9.60
C ARG A 96 -7.00 4.89 9.43
N ARG A 97 -6.77 3.93 8.53
CA ARG A 97 -5.43 3.40 8.27
C ARG A 97 -4.67 4.36 7.37
N ILE A 98 -3.70 5.06 7.95
CA ILE A 98 -2.87 6.06 7.27
C ILE A 98 -1.88 5.36 6.33
N MET A 99 -1.69 5.94 5.16
CA MET A 99 -0.63 5.62 4.22
C MET A 99 0.63 6.46 4.52
N GLY A 100 1.76 5.77 4.63
CA GLY A 100 3.10 6.32 4.82
C GLY A 100 3.78 5.76 6.06
N HIS A 101 5.11 5.76 6.05
CA HIS A 101 5.89 5.29 7.18
C HIS A 101 5.80 6.25 8.37
N HIS A 102 5.23 5.78 9.48
CA HIS A 102 5.29 6.47 10.77
C HIS A 102 5.63 5.46 11.88
N PRO A 103 6.53 5.77 12.82
CA PRO A 103 6.96 4.84 13.88
C PRO A 103 5.84 4.29 14.78
N ARG A 104 4.66 4.92 14.77
CA ARG A 104 3.50 4.52 15.59
C ARG A 104 2.52 3.57 14.87
N PHE A 105 2.68 3.31 13.57
CA PHE A 105 1.74 2.49 12.81
C PHE A 105 2.49 1.46 11.96
N ALA A 106 1.94 0.26 11.78
CA ALA A 106 2.49 -0.75 10.90
C ALA A 106 2.25 -0.36 9.43
N ASN A 107 3.32 -0.36 8.63
CA ASN A 107 3.33 0.27 7.32
C ASN A 107 3.53 -0.78 6.22
N CYS A 108 2.45 -1.24 5.61
CA CYS A 108 2.50 -2.15 4.45
C CYS A 108 3.01 -1.44 3.18
N GLN A 109 3.10 -0.12 3.21
CA GLN A 109 3.12 0.71 2.00
C GLN A 109 4.55 0.94 1.47
N GLU A 110 5.58 0.91 2.33
CA GLU A 110 6.98 0.87 1.88
C GLU A 110 7.32 -0.44 1.13
N CYS A 111 6.58 -1.52 1.40
CA CYS A 111 6.74 -2.79 0.66
C CYS A 111 5.96 -2.80 -0.67
N HIS A 112 4.97 -1.93 -0.83
CA HIS A 112 4.04 -1.94 -1.97
C HIS A 112 4.00 -0.60 -2.74
N GLY A 113 4.92 0.31 -2.44
CA GLY A 113 5.02 1.64 -3.00
C GLY A 113 6.41 2.20 -2.78
N SER A 114 6.65 3.40 -3.30
CA SER A 114 8.00 3.97 -3.34
C SER A 114 8.02 5.41 -2.86
N GLN A 115 8.99 5.70 -1.98
CA GLN A 115 9.26 7.01 -1.39
C GLN A 115 8.00 7.61 -0.73
N ILE A 116 7.30 6.83 0.09
CA ILE A 116 6.06 7.26 0.75
C ILE A 116 6.41 7.93 2.08
N ARG A 117 6.09 9.21 2.21
CA ARG A 117 6.40 9.99 3.41
C ARG A 117 5.14 10.57 3.99
N VAL A 118 4.90 10.32 5.28
CA VAL A 118 3.92 11.04 6.08
C VAL A 118 4.65 11.82 7.17
N ALA A 119 4.40 13.12 7.25
CA ALA A 119 5.00 13.97 8.27
C ALA A 119 4.04 15.08 8.69
N PHE A 120 4.15 15.53 9.94
CA PHE A 120 3.42 16.69 10.43
C PHE A 120 4.18 17.98 10.09
N ASP A 121 3.53 18.90 9.40
CA ASP A 121 4.01 20.26 9.15
C ASP A 121 3.53 21.16 10.29
N SER A 122 4.46 21.62 11.13
CA SER A 122 4.13 22.43 12.31
C SER A 122 3.67 23.84 11.97
N VAL A 123 4.07 24.38 10.81
CA VAL A 123 3.66 25.71 10.34
C VAL A 123 2.24 25.64 9.81
N ALA A 124 1.95 24.64 8.96
CA ALA A 124 0.62 24.41 8.41
C ALA A 124 -0.35 23.78 9.42
N ARG A 125 0.16 23.25 10.54
CA ARG A 125 -0.59 22.49 11.56
C ARG A 125 -1.38 21.32 10.98
N ALA A 126 -0.82 20.65 9.99
CA ALA A 126 -1.46 19.55 9.27
C ALA A 126 -0.44 18.46 8.92
N TYR A 127 -0.91 17.24 8.67
CA TYR A 127 -0.07 16.22 8.08
C TYR A 127 0.08 16.45 6.58
N ARG A 128 1.17 15.96 6.02
CA ARG A 128 1.36 15.83 4.58
C ARG A 128 1.80 14.41 4.26
N THR A 129 0.98 13.70 3.49
CA THR A 129 1.36 12.43 2.86
C THR A 129 1.74 12.67 1.40
N ASP A 130 2.99 12.37 1.06
CA ASP A 130 3.59 12.45 -0.28
C ASP A 130 4.07 11.05 -0.73
N TRP A 131 4.03 10.76 -2.03
CA TRP A 131 4.61 9.54 -2.61
C TRP A 131 5.03 9.78 -4.06
N THR A 132 6.01 9.01 -4.53
CA THR A 132 6.41 9.03 -5.95
C THR A 132 5.53 8.08 -6.77
N THR A 133 5.42 6.82 -6.34
CA THR A 133 4.57 5.80 -6.98
C THR A 133 3.97 4.87 -5.94
N LEU A 134 2.79 4.32 -6.25
CA LEU A 134 2.13 3.25 -5.47
C LEU A 134 2.50 1.87 -5.99
N THR A 135 3.75 1.75 -6.45
CA THR A 135 4.40 0.55 -6.95
C THR A 135 5.86 0.56 -6.47
N VAL A 136 6.49 -0.61 -6.40
CA VAL A 136 7.94 -0.74 -6.17
C VAL A 136 8.66 -0.28 -7.44
N ASN A 137 9.47 0.78 -7.34
CA ASN A 137 10.13 1.39 -8.49
C ASN A 137 11.63 1.03 -8.55
N CYS A 138 12.33 1.55 -9.56
CA CYS A 138 13.75 1.25 -9.78
C CYS A 138 14.60 1.60 -8.54
N GLU A 139 14.30 2.73 -7.90
CA GLU A 139 15.05 3.24 -6.75
C GLU A 139 14.82 2.40 -5.48
N SER A 140 13.75 1.61 -5.41
CA SER A 140 13.51 0.67 -4.32
C SER A 140 14.62 -0.39 -4.21
N CYS A 141 15.22 -0.79 -5.34
CA CYS A 141 16.31 -1.76 -5.38
C CYS A 141 17.68 -1.10 -5.60
N HIS A 142 17.73 -0.11 -6.49
CA HIS A 142 18.99 0.51 -6.91
C HIS A 142 19.44 1.70 -6.04
N GLY A 143 18.56 2.18 -5.15
CA GLY A 143 18.76 3.38 -4.35
C GLY A 143 18.52 4.68 -5.14
N PRO A 144 18.80 5.85 -4.53
CA PRO A 144 18.53 7.15 -5.15
C PRO A 144 19.31 7.35 -6.45
N ALA A 145 18.60 7.65 -7.55
CA ALA A 145 19.15 7.70 -8.90
C ALA A 145 19.57 9.11 -9.37
N ARG A 146 19.57 10.13 -8.49
CA ARG A 146 19.89 11.51 -8.88
C ARG A 146 21.24 11.62 -9.61
N ARG A 147 22.30 11.03 -9.04
CA ARG A 147 23.65 11.05 -9.64
C ARG A 147 23.68 10.36 -11.00
N HIS A 148 22.94 9.27 -11.14
CA HIS A 148 22.78 8.57 -12.41
C HIS A 148 22.13 9.46 -13.47
N VAL A 149 21.00 10.08 -13.15
CA VAL A 149 20.29 10.98 -14.09
C VAL A 149 21.16 12.16 -14.50
N GLU A 150 21.87 12.79 -13.57
CA GLU A 150 22.79 13.90 -13.86
C GLU A 150 23.92 13.47 -14.83
N ARG A 151 24.52 12.30 -14.61
CA ARG A 151 25.56 11.72 -15.49
C ARG A 151 25.05 11.42 -16.89
N MET A 152 23.92 10.70 -17.00
CA MET A 152 23.37 10.33 -18.30
C MET A 152 22.97 11.56 -19.12
N ARG A 153 22.45 12.61 -18.47
CA ARG A 153 22.16 13.90 -19.13
C ARG A 153 23.42 14.63 -19.59
N ALA A 154 24.53 14.48 -18.88
CA ALA A 154 25.83 15.01 -19.28
C ALA A 154 26.56 14.15 -20.33
N GLY A 155 26.00 13.00 -20.72
CA GLY A 155 26.65 12.05 -21.61
C GLY A 155 27.81 11.25 -20.97
N ASP A 156 27.92 11.26 -19.64
CA ASP A 156 28.94 10.53 -18.88
C ASP A 156 28.47 9.11 -18.54
N GLY A 157 28.65 8.20 -19.49
CA GLY A 157 28.41 6.76 -19.34
C GLY A 157 29.61 5.96 -18.82
N GLY A 158 30.49 6.59 -18.04
CA GLY A 158 31.69 5.95 -17.51
C GLY A 158 31.43 4.68 -16.67
N PRO A 159 32.49 3.98 -16.21
CA PRO A 159 32.37 2.69 -15.51
C PRO A 159 31.53 2.77 -14.22
N ASP A 160 31.43 3.96 -13.61
CA ASP A 160 30.47 4.27 -12.56
C ASP A 160 29.35 5.15 -13.12
N ILE A 161 28.20 4.53 -13.38
CA ILE A 161 27.02 5.18 -13.94
C ILE A 161 26.21 5.97 -12.91
N GLY A 162 26.64 6.08 -11.65
CA GLY A 162 25.91 6.82 -10.63
C GLY A 162 24.73 6.07 -9.99
N LEU A 163 24.63 4.76 -10.19
CA LEU A 163 23.56 3.91 -9.68
C LEU A 163 24.13 2.58 -9.16
N SER A 164 23.56 2.05 -8.08
CA SER A 164 23.97 0.74 -7.55
C SER A 164 23.67 -0.36 -8.57
N SER A 165 24.67 -1.15 -8.93
CA SER A 165 24.47 -2.35 -9.78
C SER A 165 24.11 -3.54 -8.91
N LEU A 166 22.95 -4.15 -9.15
CA LEU A 166 22.54 -5.38 -8.46
C LEU A 166 23.42 -6.59 -8.83
N ALA A 167 24.01 -6.60 -10.03
CA ALA A 167 24.87 -7.67 -10.50
C ALA A 167 26.24 -7.71 -9.80
N MET A 168 26.64 -6.61 -9.17
CA MET A 168 27.94 -6.48 -8.48
C MET A 168 27.81 -6.67 -6.96
N LEU A 169 26.59 -6.98 -6.48
CA LEU A 169 26.37 -7.25 -5.07
C LEU A 169 26.84 -8.66 -4.72
N ASP A 170 27.45 -8.80 -3.54
CA ASP A 170 27.63 -10.12 -2.95
C ASP A 170 26.28 -10.74 -2.53
N THR A 171 26.31 -12.01 -2.11
CA THR A 171 25.11 -12.76 -1.71
C THR A 171 24.32 -12.02 -0.63
N ASP A 172 24.98 -11.53 0.41
CA ASP A 172 24.32 -10.90 1.54
C ASP A 172 23.70 -9.55 1.15
N ALA A 173 24.40 -8.75 0.35
CA ALA A 173 23.89 -7.49 -0.17
C ALA A 173 22.69 -7.71 -1.09
N SER A 174 22.74 -8.75 -1.93
CA SER A 174 21.61 -9.15 -2.79
C SER A 174 20.38 -9.56 -1.97
N LEU A 175 20.57 -10.42 -0.95
CA LEU A 175 19.49 -10.83 -0.06
C LEU A 175 18.91 -9.63 0.72
N ARG A 176 19.76 -8.72 1.21
CA ARG A 176 19.31 -7.51 1.90
C ARG A 176 18.45 -6.60 1.04
N VAL A 177 18.63 -6.57 -0.28
CA VAL A 177 17.73 -5.81 -1.18
C VAL A 177 16.33 -6.42 -1.13
N CYS A 178 16.22 -7.74 -1.29
CA CYS A 178 14.94 -8.46 -1.30
C CYS A 178 14.25 -8.44 0.07
N PHE A 179 15.02 -8.60 1.14
CA PHE A 179 14.53 -8.68 2.52
C PHE A 179 13.95 -7.39 3.06
N ARG A 180 14.22 -6.24 2.43
CA ARG A 180 13.50 -4.99 2.76
C ARG A 180 11.99 -5.13 2.65
N CYS A 181 11.51 -6.03 1.78
CA CYS A 181 10.08 -6.32 1.61
C CYS A 181 9.72 -7.76 2.01
N HIS A 182 10.57 -8.75 1.68
CA HIS A 182 10.28 -10.18 1.84
C HIS A 182 10.81 -10.80 3.14
N ALA A 183 11.07 -9.99 4.18
CA ALA A 183 11.52 -10.48 5.48
C ALA A 183 10.43 -10.56 6.56
N LEU A 184 9.21 -10.08 6.27
CA LEU A 184 8.07 -10.25 7.17
C LEU A 184 7.68 -11.73 7.22
N LYS A 185 8.18 -12.43 8.23
CA LYS A 185 7.86 -13.82 8.54
C LYS A 185 7.04 -13.86 9.82
N ASP A 186 5.83 -14.39 9.71
CA ASP A 186 5.00 -14.76 10.85
C ASP A 186 5.26 -16.23 11.26
N ALA A 187 4.95 -16.60 12.50
CA ALA A 187 5.18 -17.94 13.01
C ALA A 187 4.04 -18.90 12.59
N VAL A 188 4.35 -19.98 11.87
CA VAL A 188 3.33 -20.93 11.36
C VAL A 188 2.62 -21.70 12.49
N ARG A 189 3.32 -21.99 13.60
CA ARG A 189 2.79 -22.31 14.95
C ARG A 189 3.95 -22.24 15.98
N PRO A 190 3.68 -22.26 17.30
CA PRO A 190 4.73 -22.53 18.29
C PRO A 190 5.30 -23.95 18.12
N GLY A 191 6.62 -24.11 18.16
CA GLY A 191 7.26 -25.44 18.26
C GLY A 191 7.39 -26.26 16.97
N TRP A 192 7.69 -25.65 15.81
CA TRP A 192 8.21 -26.40 14.64
C TRP A 192 9.74 -26.55 14.73
N LEU A 193 10.24 -27.76 14.47
CA LEU A 193 11.68 -28.03 14.28
C LEU A 193 11.94 -28.28 12.77
N PRO A 194 12.97 -27.67 12.15
CA PRO A 194 13.32 -27.93 10.76
C PRO A 194 13.50 -29.43 10.48
N GLY A 195 12.79 -29.97 9.50
CA GLY A 195 12.83 -31.40 9.14
C GLY A 195 11.92 -32.32 9.95
N ALA A 196 11.10 -31.80 10.86
CA ALA A 196 10.03 -32.58 11.49
C ALA A 196 8.93 -32.92 10.47
N GLY A 197 8.33 -34.11 10.57
CA GLY A 197 7.15 -34.48 9.77
C GLY A 197 5.95 -33.60 10.13
N LEU A 198 5.03 -33.40 9.19
CA LEU A 198 3.81 -32.58 9.37
C LEU A 198 2.69 -33.30 10.16
N GLU A 199 3.06 -34.35 10.89
CA GLU A 199 2.25 -35.56 11.11
C GLU A 199 2.06 -36.39 9.84
#